data_AF-A0A0F6SGJ5-F1
#
_entry.id   AF-A0A0F6SGJ5-F1
#
_cell.length_a   1.000
_cell.length_b   1.000
_cell.length_c   1.000
_cell.angle_alpha   90.00
_cell.angle_beta   90.00
_cell.angle_gamma   90.00
#
_symmetry.space_group_name_H-M   'P 1'
#
loop_
_entity.id
_entity.type
_entity.pdbx_description
1 polymer ?
#
loop_
_entity_poly.entity_id
_entity_poly.type
_entity_poly.pdbx_seq_one_letter_code
_entity_poly.pdbx_strand_id
1 'polypeptide(L)'
;MLADEIVDAPGATGEGFGDPDKAINGVRGGGPTQGSFDVYSLDYATRTHLVLGWSGAVIADGPGADLVVFENGFRAAGASGNFMDPIIVSVSRDGETWVDLPHDYAAEDPTRYSIAPEDWVGFAGITPVLLNVETNDVDPFDPIAAGGDAFDLSSLPDEGEGASIRREGARYVRLESAAMRVNPETGRNYPRDPTSNGSDIDGVYARYVVTR
;
A
#
# COMPACT_ATOMS: atom_id res chain seq x y z
N MET A 1 -9.64 10.92 3.20
CA MET A 1 -8.60 11.84 3.67
C MET A 1 -7.24 11.22 3.40
N LEU A 2 -6.35 11.93 2.71
CA LEU A 2 -4.96 11.51 2.51
C LEU A 2 -4.23 11.47 3.87
N ALA A 3 -3.30 10.55 4.06
CA ALA A 3 -2.37 10.58 5.18
C ALA A 3 -1.54 11.88 5.16
N ASP A 4 -1.25 12.45 6.33
CA ASP A 4 -0.60 13.76 6.46
C ASP A 4 0.62 13.76 7.38
N GLU A 5 0.97 12.59 7.92
CA GLU A 5 2.09 12.41 8.85
C GLU A 5 3.03 11.30 8.35
N ILE A 6 4.30 11.63 8.15
CA ILE A 6 5.38 10.64 8.02
C ILE A 6 5.83 10.26 9.44
N VAL A 7 5.52 9.04 9.87
CA VAL A 7 5.85 8.54 11.22
C VAL A 7 7.21 7.88 11.23
N ASP A 8 7.52 7.07 10.20
CA ASP A 8 8.83 6.47 10.01
C ASP A 8 9.09 6.24 8.51
N ALA A 9 10.32 6.51 8.08
CA ALA A 9 10.79 6.38 6.71
C ALA A 9 12.31 6.12 6.74
N PRO A 10 12.75 4.92 7.16
CA PRO A 10 14.17 4.62 7.27
C PRO A 10 14.87 4.81 5.93
N GLY A 11 16.09 5.35 5.96
CA GLY A 11 16.90 5.55 4.75
C GLY A 11 16.39 6.65 3.81
N ALA A 12 15.34 7.39 4.18
CA ALA A 12 14.89 8.56 3.43
C ALA A 12 16.04 9.57 3.21
N THR A 13 16.09 10.14 2.01
CA THR A 13 17.08 11.14 1.61
C THR A 13 16.51 12.55 1.63
N GLY A 14 15.17 12.69 1.59
CA GLY A 14 14.49 13.98 1.47
C GLY A 14 14.59 14.61 0.08
N GLU A 15 14.97 13.82 -0.94
CA GLU A 15 15.03 14.29 -2.32
C GLU A 15 14.75 13.15 -3.32
N GLY A 16 14.26 13.52 -4.51
CA GLY A 16 14.04 12.56 -5.59
C GLY A 16 13.06 11.46 -5.18
N PHE A 17 13.41 10.20 -5.44
CA PHE A 17 12.61 9.03 -5.02
C PHE A 17 12.83 8.63 -3.55
N GLY A 18 13.76 9.27 -2.85
CA GLY A 18 13.96 9.06 -1.41
C GLY A 18 13.31 10.15 -0.55
N ASP A 19 12.48 11.00 -1.15
CA ASP A 19 11.70 12.02 -0.45
C ASP A 19 10.35 11.45 0.03
N PRO A 20 10.15 11.25 1.35
CA PRO A 20 8.93 10.67 1.88
C PRO A 20 7.73 11.63 1.75
N ASP A 21 7.94 12.94 1.57
CA ASP A 21 6.85 13.90 1.40
C ASP A 21 5.99 13.60 0.16
N LYS A 22 6.56 12.89 -0.82
CA LYS A 22 5.83 12.40 -1.99
C LYS A 22 4.70 11.43 -1.68
N ALA A 23 4.73 10.75 -0.53
CA ALA A 23 3.64 9.87 -0.12
C ALA A 23 2.47 10.62 0.56
N ILE A 24 2.62 11.91 0.87
CA ILE A 24 1.63 12.74 1.58
C ILE A 24 1.31 14.06 0.88
N ASN A 25 1.86 14.32 -0.32
CA ASN A 25 1.68 15.56 -1.08
C ASN A 25 0.54 15.48 -2.13
N GLY A 26 -0.26 14.41 -2.08
CA GLY A 26 -1.37 14.12 -2.99
C GLY A 26 -0.98 13.17 -4.12
N VAL A 27 -1.82 12.18 -4.38
CA VAL A 27 -1.57 11.13 -5.39
C VAL A 27 -1.51 11.73 -6.80
N ARG A 28 -0.44 11.46 -7.54
CA ARG A 28 -0.20 11.92 -8.92
C ARG A 28 0.02 10.76 -9.88
N GLY A 29 -0.89 9.79 -9.88
CA GLY A 29 -0.84 8.62 -10.73
C GLY A 29 -0.60 8.92 -12.21
N GLY A 30 0.13 8.04 -12.89
CA GLY A 30 0.42 8.12 -14.33
C GLY A 30 -0.70 7.61 -15.23
N GLY A 31 -1.78 7.05 -14.66
CA GLY A 31 -2.87 6.46 -15.40
C GLY A 31 -2.66 4.98 -15.72
N PRO A 32 -3.38 4.41 -16.70
CA PRO A 32 -3.46 2.96 -16.86
C PRO A 32 -2.19 2.30 -17.42
N THR A 33 -1.29 3.04 -18.06
CA THR A 33 -0.20 2.48 -18.89
C THR A 33 1.19 3.02 -18.58
N GLN A 34 1.32 3.87 -17.56
CA GLN A 34 2.62 4.39 -17.11
C GLN A 34 2.57 4.71 -15.62
N GLY A 35 3.74 4.64 -14.97
CA GLY A 35 3.91 5.13 -13.60
C GLY A 35 4.09 6.65 -13.53
N SER A 36 3.90 7.17 -12.32
CA SER A 36 4.30 8.50 -11.87
C SER A 36 5.78 8.55 -11.48
N PHE A 37 6.33 9.76 -11.42
CA PHE A 37 7.65 10.03 -10.82
C PHE A 37 7.54 10.73 -9.45
N ASP A 38 6.32 11.08 -9.03
CA ASP A 38 6.04 11.67 -7.73
C ASP A 38 5.70 10.58 -6.71
N VAL A 39 6.70 9.75 -6.42
CA VAL A 39 6.57 8.60 -5.51
C VAL A 39 7.74 8.55 -4.52
N TYR A 40 7.49 8.02 -3.33
CA TYR A 40 8.52 7.59 -2.40
C TYR A 40 8.84 6.11 -2.62
N SER A 41 10.04 5.83 -3.16
CA SER A 41 10.47 4.47 -3.46
C SER A 41 11.13 3.82 -2.24
N LEU A 42 10.61 2.67 -1.86
CA LEU A 42 11.27 1.69 -1.01
C LEU A 42 12.42 1.02 -1.75
N ASP A 43 13.28 0.35 -1.01
CA ASP A 43 14.28 -0.56 -1.54
C ASP A 43 14.54 -1.74 -0.59
N TYR A 44 15.26 -2.74 -1.07
CA TYR A 44 15.51 -3.97 -0.32
C TYR A 44 16.69 -3.89 0.65
N ALA A 45 17.15 -2.69 1.00
CA ALA A 45 18.35 -2.50 1.82
C ALA A 45 18.17 -1.50 2.96
N THR A 46 17.78 -0.27 2.63
CA THR A 46 17.75 0.88 3.55
C THR A 46 16.37 1.49 3.71
N ARG A 47 15.62 1.64 2.62
CA ARG A 47 14.24 2.16 2.61
C ARG A 47 13.27 1.00 2.69
N THR A 48 13.32 0.30 3.81
CA THR A 48 12.68 -1.02 3.94
C THR A 48 11.17 -0.95 4.14
N HIS A 49 10.67 0.17 4.63
CA HIS A 49 9.25 0.40 4.87
C HIS A 49 8.91 1.89 4.92
N LEU A 50 7.61 2.19 4.93
CA LEU A 50 7.06 3.51 5.20
C LEU A 50 5.94 3.37 6.24
N VAL A 51 5.96 4.21 7.27
CA VAL A 51 4.85 4.34 8.22
C VAL A 51 4.20 5.71 8.07
N LEU A 52 2.89 5.70 7.82
CA LEU A 52 2.06 6.89 7.67
C LEU A 52 1.01 6.97 8.77
N GLY A 53 0.59 8.20 9.08
CA GLY A 53 -0.47 8.50 10.02
C GLY A 53 -1.42 9.61 9.55
N TRP A 54 -2.46 9.84 10.36
CA TRP A 54 -3.38 10.97 10.24
C TRP A 54 -3.30 11.77 11.54
N SER A 55 -2.77 12.98 11.45
CA SER A 55 -2.39 13.84 12.56
C SER A 55 -3.58 14.06 13.51
N GLY A 56 -3.46 13.54 14.75
CA GLY A 56 -4.49 13.65 15.77
C GLY A 56 -5.79 12.89 15.44
N ALA A 57 -5.71 11.85 14.62
CA ALA A 57 -6.87 11.05 14.24
C ALA A 57 -6.55 9.55 14.15
N VAL A 58 -7.61 8.76 14.02
CA VAL A 58 -7.56 7.32 13.73
C VAL A 58 -8.48 6.99 12.55
N ILE A 59 -8.16 5.93 11.84
CA ILE A 59 -9.01 5.29 10.84
C ILE A 59 -9.99 4.37 11.58
N ALA A 60 -11.27 4.67 11.54
CA ALA A 60 -12.31 3.80 12.09
C ALA A 60 -12.76 2.73 11.08
N ASP A 61 -13.17 1.57 11.59
CA ASP A 61 -13.87 0.53 10.82
C ASP A 61 -15.28 1.04 10.47
N GLY A 62 -15.56 1.18 9.18
CA GLY A 62 -16.85 1.62 8.65
C GLY A 62 -17.33 0.78 7.46
N PRO A 63 -18.47 1.13 6.85
CA PRO A 63 -18.99 0.37 5.72
C PRO A 63 -18.06 0.34 4.49
N GLY A 64 -17.55 -0.84 4.17
CA GLY A 64 -16.69 -1.06 3.00
C GLY A 64 -15.25 -0.64 3.26
N ALA A 65 -14.48 -0.40 2.20
CA ALA A 65 -13.06 -0.09 2.36
C ALA A 65 -12.83 1.17 3.22
N ASP A 66 -11.94 1.03 4.20
CA ASP A 66 -11.51 2.07 5.12
C ASP A 66 -10.21 2.74 4.66
N LEU A 67 -9.40 2.03 3.87
CA LEU A 67 -8.09 2.45 3.36
C LEU A 67 -7.96 2.17 1.86
N VAL A 68 -7.21 3.00 1.14
CA VAL A 68 -6.71 2.71 -0.21
C VAL A 68 -5.24 3.09 -0.28
N VAL A 69 -4.41 2.19 -0.78
CA VAL A 69 -2.98 2.41 -1.02
C VAL A 69 -2.75 2.64 -2.52
N PHE A 70 -2.05 3.71 -2.84
CA PHE A 70 -1.59 4.06 -4.17
C PHE A 70 -0.07 3.89 -4.20
N GLU A 71 0.37 2.81 -4.83
CA GLU A 71 1.77 2.54 -5.10
C GLU A 71 2.11 3.24 -6.44
N ASN A 72 2.40 2.50 -7.50
CA ASN A 72 2.66 3.02 -8.81
C ASN A 72 2.47 1.94 -9.88
N GLY A 73 1.52 1.02 -9.65
CA GLY A 73 1.20 -0.03 -10.61
C GLY A 73 0.73 0.55 -11.95
N PHE A 74 1.02 -0.14 -13.04
CA PHE A 74 0.49 0.20 -14.38
C PHE A 74 0.55 -0.99 -15.34
N ARG A 75 -0.20 -0.93 -16.43
CA ARG A 75 -0.12 -1.92 -17.51
C ARG A 75 1.13 -1.66 -18.34
N ALA A 76 2.11 -2.56 -18.28
CA ALA A 76 3.34 -2.39 -19.05
C ALA A 76 3.06 -2.50 -20.56
N ALA A 77 3.51 -1.51 -21.34
CA ALA A 77 3.23 -1.45 -22.77
C ALA A 77 3.79 -2.68 -23.52
N GLY A 78 2.91 -3.41 -24.21
CA GLY A 78 3.28 -4.61 -24.96
C GLY A 78 3.52 -5.86 -24.11
N ALA A 79 3.38 -5.78 -22.78
CA ALA A 79 3.37 -6.93 -21.90
C ALA A 79 1.95 -7.50 -21.77
N SER A 80 1.85 -8.78 -21.43
CA SER A 80 0.58 -9.45 -21.14
C SER A 80 0.07 -9.20 -19.71
N GLY A 81 0.74 -8.37 -18.92
CA GLY A 81 0.44 -8.16 -17.50
C GLY A 81 0.82 -6.76 -16.99
N ASN A 82 0.55 -6.52 -15.71
CA ASN A 82 0.88 -5.27 -15.03
C ASN A 82 2.35 -5.28 -14.58
N PHE A 83 2.98 -4.10 -14.56
CA PHE A 83 4.10 -3.85 -13.66
C PHE A 83 3.50 -3.68 -12.26
N MET A 84 3.91 -4.53 -11.33
CA MET A 84 3.38 -4.59 -9.97
C MET A 84 4.52 -4.77 -9.00
N ASP A 85 4.48 -4.00 -7.93
CA ASP A 85 5.37 -4.13 -6.79
C ASP A 85 4.55 -4.37 -5.52
N PRO A 86 4.16 -5.64 -5.28
CA PRO A 86 3.24 -5.98 -4.21
C PRO A 86 3.73 -5.50 -2.84
N ILE A 87 2.82 -4.90 -2.07
CA ILE A 87 3.05 -4.37 -0.72
C ILE A 87 2.19 -5.15 0.27
N ILE A 88 2.79 -5.53 1.40
CA ILE A 88 2.06 -5.95 2.60
C ILE A 88 1.69 -4.70 3.40
N VAL A 89 0.40 -4.58 3.69
CA VAL A 89 -0.16 -3.46 4.45
C VAL A 89 -0.43 -3.92 5.87
N SER A 90 0.24 -3.31 6.83
CA SER A 90 0.01 -3.53 8.26
C SER A 90 -0.61 -2.30 8.90
N VAL A 91 -1.44 -2.48 9.92
CA VAL A 91 -2.04 -1.39 10.70
C VAL A 91 -1.72 -1.52 12.18
N SER A 92 -1.69 -0.39 12.88
CA SER A 92 -1.35 -0.33 14.31
C SER A 92 -2.08 0.80 15.03
N ARG A 93 -2.37 0.62 16.33
CA ARG A 93 -2.88 1.67 17.22
C ARG A 93 -1.77 2.45 17.92
N ASP A 94 -0.63 1.82 18.17
CA ASP A 94 0.42 2.31 19.06
C ASP A 94 1.76 2.55 18.34
N GLY A 95 1.94 2.01 17.12
CA GLY A 95 3.19 2.06 16.36
C GLY A 95 4.17 0.95 16.71
N GLU A 96 3.83 0.09 17.67
CA GLU A 96 4.68 -0.99 18.17
C GLU A 96 4.10 -2.37 17.81
N THR A 97 2.80 -2.54 18.00
CA THR A 97 2.07 -3.77 17.69
C THR A 97 1.40 -3.62 16.33
N TRP A 98 1.78 -4.48 15.38
CA TRP A 98 1.32 -4.42 13.99
C TRP A 98 0.51 -5.65 13.65
N VAL A 99 -0.62 -5.45 12.96
CA VAL A 99 -1.44 -6.52 12.40
C VAL A 99 -1.47 -6.35 10.89
N ASP A 100 -1.04 -7.36 10.16
CA ASP A 100 -1.17 -7.37 8.70
C ASP A 100 -2.64 -7.48 8.31
N LEU A 101 -3.06 -6.69 7.32
CA LEU A 101 -4.33 -6.93 6.65
C LEU A 101 -4.26 -8.28 5.91
N PRO A 102 -5.37 -9.03 5.81
CA PRO A 102 -5.36 -10.35 5.18
C PRO A 102 -4.85 -10.29 3.74
N HIS A 103 -3.89 -11.16 3.42
CA HIS A 103 -3.30 -11.27 2.09
C HIS A 103 -2.89 -12.72 1.82
N ASP A 104 -2.89 -13.10 0.54
CA ASP A 104 -2.54 -14.44 0.09
C ASP A 104 -1.94 -14.40 -1.33
N TYR A 105 -0.87 -15.18 -1.54
CA TYR A 105 -0.20 -15.29 -2.84
C TYR A 105 -0.58 -16.61 -3.51
N ALA A 106 -1.63 -16.55 -4.33
CA ALA A 106 -2.36 -17.70 -4.86
C ALA A 106 -1.83 -18.24 -6.20
N ALA A 107 -0.60 -17.87 -6.59
CA ALA A 107 0.01 -18.36 -7.83
C ALA A 107 0.21 -19.89 -7.80
N GLU A 108 0.14 -20.51 -8.98
CA GLU A 108 0.34 -21.97 -9.14
C GLU A 108 1.68 -22.45 -8.55
N ASP A 109 2.74 -21.64 -8.69
CA ASP A 109 4.02 -21.83 -8.01
C ASP A 109 4.28 -20.64 -7.07
N PRO A 110 4.07 -20.79 -5.75
CA PRO A 110 4.20 -19.70 -4.78
C PRO A 110 5.66 -19.24 -4.58
N THR A 111 6.63 -19.87 -5.25
CA THR A 111 8.05 -19.47 -5.22
C THR A 111 8.48 -18.67 -6.46
N ARG A 112 7.60 -18.52 -7.45
CA ARG A 112 7.87 -17.75 -8.68
C ARG A 112 6.99 -16.53 -8.73
N TYR A 113 7.51 -15.43 -9.29
CA TYR A 113 6.75 -14.22 -9.49
C TYR A 113 5.67 -14.42 -10.56
N SER A 114 4.46 -13.97 -10.26
CA SER A 114 3.34 -13.93 -11.20
C SER A 114 3.08 -12.50 -11.63
N ILE A 115 2.92 -12.33 -12.94
CA ILE A 115 2.48 -11.08 -13.56
C ILE A 115 0.96 -10.89 -13.52
N ALA A 116 0.23 -11.91 -13.05
CA ALA A 116 -1.23 -11.93 -13.01
C ALA A 116 -1.71 -11.28 -11.71
N PRO A 117 -2.45 -10.15 -11.77
CA PRO A 117 -2.96 -9.45 -10.59
C PRO A 117 -3.79 -10.33 -9.65
N GLU A 118 -4.54 -11.27 -10.20
CA GLU A 118 -5.42 -12.19 -9.45
C GLU A 118 -4.67 -13.12 -8.50
N ASP A 119 -3.37 -13.33 -8.69
CA ASP A 119 -2.55 -14.15 -7.80
C ASP A 119 -2.12 -13.39 -6.53
N TRP A 120 -2.25 -12.06 -6.50
CA TRP A 120 -1.80 -11.20 -5.40
C TRP A 120 -2.98 -10.69 -4.55
N VAL A 121 -3.71 -11.61 -3.93
CA VAL A 121 -4.93 -11.28 -3.20
C VAL A 121 -4.61 -10.51 -1.92
N GLY A 122 -5.22 -9.33 -1.74
CA GLY A 122 -5.05 -8.53 -0.52
C GLY A 122 -3.67 -7.86 -0.38
N PHE A 123 -2.89 -7.80 -1.46
CA PHE A 123 -1.69 -6.95 -1.52
C PHE A 123 -2.05 -5.57 -2.08
N ALA A 124 -1.27 -4.55 -1.72
CA ALA A 124 -1.26 -3.28 -2.46
C ALA A 124 -0.20 -3.33 -3.59
N GLY A 125 -0.18 -2.36 -4.49
CA GLY A 125 0.77 -2.30 -5.60
C GLY A 125 0.40 -3.18 -6.79
N ILE A 126 -0.88 -3.52 -6.92
CA ILE A 126 -1.42 -4.44 -7.93
C ILE A 126 -2.20 -3.69 -9.01
N THR A 127 -3.04 -2.75 -8.57
CA THR A 127 -3.96 -2.02 -9.45
C THR A 127 -3.31 -0.74 -9.99
N PRO A 128 -3.49 -0.40 -11.28
CA PRO A 128 -3.01 0.86 -11.82
C PRO A 128 -3.50 2.09 -11.05
N VAL A 129 -2.64 3.10 -10.91
CA VAL A 129 -3.00 4.36 -10.22
C VAL A 129 -3.50 5.39 -11.25
N LEU A 130 -4.81 5.62 -11.24
CA LEU A 130 -5.48 6.58 -12.12
C LEU A 130 -5.78 7.91 -11.41
N LEU A 131 -5.95 7.88 -10.08
CA LEU A 131 -6.13 9.07 -9.28
C LEU A 131 -4.97 10.02 -9.53
N ASN A 132 -5.29 11.27 -9.85
CA ASN A 132 -4.29 12.30 -9.99
C ASN A 132 -4.93 13.61 -9.53
N VAL A 133 -4.45 14.17 -8.42
CA VAL A 133 -5.06 15.35 -7.79
C VAL A 133 -5.07 16.60 -8.68
N GLU A 134 -4.30 16.61 -9.78
CA GLU A 134 -4.24 17.73 -10.72
C GLU A 134 -5.05 17.50 -12.01
N THR A 135 -5.20 16.24 -12.44
CA THR A 135 -5.73 15.92 -13.78
C THR A 135 -6.87 14.90 -13.79
N ASN A 136 -7.07 14.17 -12.71
CA ASN A 136 -8.15 13.20 -12.51
C ASN A 136 -8.54 13.14 -11.02
N ASP A 137 -9.13 14.24 -10.53
CA ASP A 137 -9.60 14.39 -9.15
C ASP A 137 -10.98 13.72 -9.00
N VAL A 138 -10.95 12.47 -8.54
CA VAL A 138 -12.11 11.58 -8.37
C VAL A 138 -12.12 11.01 -6.95
N ASP A 139 -13.20 10.33 -6.54
CA ASP A 139 -13.22 9.64 -5.25
C ASP A 139 -12.07 8.63 -5.17
N PRO A 140 -11.12 8.75 -4.22
CA PRO A 140 -10.01 7.81 -4.06
C PRO A 140 -10.45 6.37 -3.83
N PHE A 141 -11.70 6.15 -3.41
CA PHE A 141 -12.28 4.84 -3.17
C PHE A 141 -13.16 4.33 -4.34
N ASP A 142 -13.18 5.03 -5.48
CA ASP A 142 -13.75 4.50 -6.73
C ASP A 142 -12.70 3.60 -7.42
N PRO A 143 -12.84 2.27 -7.39
CA PRO A 143 -11.82 1.36 -7.91
C PRO A 143 -11.65 1.46 -9.43
N ILE A 144 -12.61 2.03 -10.15
CA ILE A 144 -12.55 2.18 -11.60
C ILE A 144 -11.94 3.53 -11.97
N ALA A 145 -12.32 4.61 -11.27
CA ALA A 145 -11.88 5.96 -11.59
C ALA A 145 -10.53 6.32 -10.96
N ALA A 146 -10.27 5.87 -9.72
CA ALA A 146 -9.03 6.14 -8.98
C ALA A 146 -8.00 5.01 -9.12
N GLY A 147 -8.46 3.76 -9.21
CA GLY A 147 -7.59 2.59 -9.10
C GLY A 147 -7.01 2.46 -7.69
N GLY A 148 -5.76 1.99 -7.58
CA GLY A 148 -5.17 1.63 -6.29
C GLY A 148 -5.85 0.43 -5.63
N ASP A 149 -5.34 0.03 -4.46
CA ASP A 149 -5.76 -1.20 -3.79
C ASP A 149 -6.41 -0.89 -2.45
N ALA A 150 -7.63 -1.37 -2.27
CA ALA A 150 -8.52 -1.03 -1.17
C ALA A 150 -8.53 -2.08 -0.05
N PHE A 151 -8.64 -1.63 1.19
CA PHE A 151 -8.60 -2.45 2.40
C PHE A 151 -9.71 -2.06 3.37
N ASP A 152 -10.28 -3.05 4.05
CA ASP A 152 -11.37 -2.92 5.02
C ASP A 152 -10.88 -3.47 6.37
N LEU A 153 -10.92 -2.65 7.43
CA LEU A 153 -10.46 -3.02 8.76
C LEU A 153 -11.32 -4.13 9.37
N SER A 154 -12.58 -4.28 8.94
CA SER A 154 -13.44 -5.37 9.39
C SER A 154 -12.92 -6.75 9.01
N SER A 155 -11.98 -6.83 8.04
CA SER A 155 -11.29 -8.06 7.64
C SER A 155 -10.23 -8.54 8.62
N LEU A 156 -9.81 -7.70 9.58
CA LEU A 156 -8.85 -8.08 10.61
C LEU A 156 -9.44 -9.16 11.54
N PRO A 157 -8.56 -9.96 12.19
CA PRO A 157 -8.98 -10.96 13.17
C PRO A 157 -9.93 -10.36 14.23
N ASP A 158 -10.93 -11.14 14.66
CA ASP A 158 -11.91 -10.76 15.68
C ASP A 158 -11.42 -10.99 17.11
N GLU A 159 -10.15 -11.36 17.27
CA GLU A 159 -9.44 -11.49 18.53
C GLU A 159 -8.14 -10.66 18.58
N GLY A 160 -7.55 -10.53 19.77
CA GLY A 160 -6.27 -9.87 19.98
C GLY A 160 -6.24 -8.40 19.56
N GLU A 161 -5.13 -8.00 18.94
CA GLU A 161 -4.93 -6.62 18.47
C GLU A 161 -5.84 -6.29 17.27
N GLY A 162 -6.15 -7.26 16.40
CA GLY A 162 -7.10 -7.08 15.29
C GLY A 162 -8.48 -6.65 15.79
N ALA A 163 -9.00 -7.33 16.82
CA ALA A 163 -10.27 -6.95 17.45
C ALA A 163 -10.25 -5.55 18.06
N SER A 164 -9.09 -5.16 18.57
CA SER A 164 -8.90 -3.86 19.21
C SER A 164 -8.82 -2.74 18.18
N ILE A 165 -8.11 -2.97 17.06
CA ILE A 165 -8.10 -2.07 15.90
C ILE A 165 -9.51 -1.91 15.31
N ARG A 166 -10.28 -2.99 15.14
CA ARG A 166 -11.66 -2.89 14.62
C ARG A 166 -12.57 -2.06 15.52
N ARG A 167 -12.42 -2.18 16.84
CA ARG A 167 -13.24 -1.44 17.81
C ARG A 167 -12.81 0.02 17.96
N GLU A 168 -11.52 0.27 17.93
CA GLU A 168 -10.93 1.54 18.35
C GLU A 168 -10.29 2.31 17.19
N GLY A 169 -10.22 1.75 16.00
CA GLY A 169 -9.54 2.30 14.84
C GLY A 169 -8.01 2.15 14.87
N ALA A 170 -7.40 2.19 13.69
CA ALA A 170 -5.95 2.20 13.50
C ALA A 170 -5.41 3.64 13.48
N ARG A 171 -4.26 3.87 14.10
CA ARG A 171 -3.58 5.18 14.07
C ARG A 171 -2.57 5.27 12.93
N TYR A 172 -1.94 4.15 12.60
CA TYR A 172 -0.85 4.10 11.65
C TYR A 172 -1.05 2.97 10.64
N VAL A 173 -0.51 3.18 9.45
CA VAL A 173 -0.36 2.17 8.40
C VAL A 173 1.12 2.02 8.09
N ARG A 174 1.60 0.78 7.99
CA ARG A 174 2.95 0.44 7.54
C ARG A 174 2.86 -0.27 6.20
N LEU A 175 3.71 0.17 5.28
CA LEU A 175 3.86 -0.38 3.94
C LEU A 175 5.24 -1.00 3.82
N GLU A 176 5.29 -2.29 3.50
CA GLU A 176 6.51 -3.05 3.25
C GLU A 176 6.39 -3.76 1.90
N SER A 177 7.40 -3.66 1.04
CA SER A 177 7.45 -4.48 -0.18
C SER A 177 7.37 -5.97 0.20
N ALA A 178 6.46 -6.71 -0.40
CA ALA A 178 6.22 -8.12 -0.09
C ALA A 178 7.50 -8.95 -0.18
N ALA A 179 8.40 -8.62 -1.10
CA ALA A 179 9.69 -9.28 -1.28
C ALA A 179 10.66 -9.17 -0.08
N MET A 180 10.36 -8.32 0.90
CA MET A 180 11.09 -8.21 2.17
C MET A 180 10.49 -9.12 3.26
N ARG A 181 9.31 -9.68 3.03
CA ARG A 181 8.56 -10.48 4.00
C ARG A 181 8.60 -11.96 3.62
N VAL A 182 8.72 -12.83 4.62
CA VAL A 182 8.69 -14.29 4.44
C VAL A 182 7.25 -14.73 4.16
N ASN A 183 7.03 -15.36 3.02
CA ASN A 183 5.81 -16.10 2.72
C ASN A 183 5.75 -17.32 3.66
N PRO A 184 4.73 -17.41 4.54
CA PRO A 184 4.61 -18.49 5.51
C PRO A 184 4.44 -19.88 4.87
N GLU A 185 3.89 -19.97 3.66
CA GLU A 185 3.67 -21.23 2.96
C GLU A 185 4.96 -21.85 2.42
N THR A 186 5.89 -21.00 1.98
CA THR A 186 7.12 -21.46 1.31
C THR A 186 8.35 -21.36 2.20
N GLY A 187 8.28 -20.58 3.29
CA GLY A 187 9.42 -20.26 4.15
C GLY A 187 10.50 -19.41 3.46
N ARG A 188 10.18 -18.80 2.32
CA ARG A 188 11.04 -17.88 1.55
C ARG A 188 10.36 -16.53 1.47
N ASN A 189 11.12 -15.48 1.15
CA ASN A 189 10.49 -14.20 0.86
C ASN A 189 9.53 -14.32 -0.33
N TYR A 190 8.46 -13.51 -0.35
CA TYR A 190 7.58 -13.42 -1.52
C TYR A 190 8.40 -13.11 -2.78
N PRO A 191 8.05 -13.70 -3.93
CA PRO A 191 8.75 -13.41 -5.17
C PRO A 191 8.50 -11.96 -5.61
N ARG A 192 9.32 -11.47 -6.54
CA ARG A 192 9.19 -10.12 -7.10
C ARG A 192 9.52 -10.10 -8.58
N ASP A 193 9.09 -9.05 -9.26
CA ASP A 193 9.55 -8.79 -10.61
C ASP A 193 11.08 -8.66 -10.61
N PRO A 194 11.82 -9.39 -11.47
CA PRO A 194 13.28 -9.30 -11.52
C PRO A 194 13.83 -7.91 -11.85
N THR A 195 13.02 -7.03 -12.43
CA THR A 195 13.38 -5.67 -12.82
C THR A 195 13.02 -4.62 -11.77
N SER A 196 12.19 -4.98 -10.79
CA SER A 196 11.84 -4.10 -9.69
C SER A 196 13.02 -3.80 -8.76
N ASN A 197 13.02 -2.63 -8.15
CA ASN A 197 13.95 -2.18 -7.13
C ASN A 197 13.29 -1.89 -5.77
N GLY A 198 11.98 -2.08 -5.65
CA GLY A 198 11.18 -1.76 -4.47
C GLY A 198 9.87 -1.09 -4.88
N SER A 199 8.93 -1.02 -3.94
CA SER A 199 7.64 -0.38 -4.19
C SER A 199 7.75 1.15 -4.15
N ASP A 200 7.02 1.81 -5.03
CA ASP A 200 6.95 3.24 -5.26
C ASP A 200 5.63 3.80 -4.70
N ILE A 201 5.62 4.42 -3.52
CA ILE A 201 4.37 4.86 -2.86
C ILE A 201 4.02 6.31 -3.27
N ASP A 202 2.84 6.50 -3.84
CA ASP A 202 2.25 7.81 -4.23
C ASP A 202 1.26 8.33 -3.16
N GLY A 203 0.65 7.44 -2.37
CA GLY A 203 -0.06 7.86 -1.16
C GLY A 203 -1.04 6.86 -0.57
N VAL A 204 -1.61 7.20 0.58
CA VAL A 204 -2.63 6.39 1.26
C VAL A 204 -3.80 7.26 1.69
N TYR A 205 -5.01 6.84 1.32
CA TYR A 205 -6.26 7.49 1.73
C TYR A 205 -7.01 6.65 2.75
N ALA A 206 -7.59 7.31 3.76
CA ALA A 206 -8.53 6.74 4.71
C ALA A 206 -9.94 7.30 4.53
N ARG A 207 -10.99 6.47 4.61
CA ARG A 207 -12.38 6.88 4.41
C ARG A 207 -13.00 7.45 5.69
N TYR A 208 -12.91 6.70 6.78
CA TYR A 208 -13.54 7.05 8.05
C TYR A 208 -12.50 7.54 9.06
N VAL A 209 -12.14 8.83 8.98
CA VAL A 209 -11.15 9.42 9.90
C VAL A 209 -11.85 10.11 11.06
N VAL A 210 -11.47 9.74 12.30
CA VAL A 210 -12.05 10.26 13.55
C VAL A 210 -10.96 10.90 14.39
N THR A 211 -11.12 12.19 14.71
CA THR A 211 -10.20 12.94 15.58
C THR A 211 -10.13 12.35 16.98
N ARG A 212 -8.92 12.29 17.56
CA ARG A 212 -8.65 11.82 18.93
C ARG A 212 -7.68 12.70 19.68
#